data_AF-A0A0K8WKV6-F1
#
_entry.id   AF-A0A0K8WKV6-F1
#
_cell.length_a   1.000
_cell.length_b   1.000
_cell.length_c   1.000
_cell.angle_alpha   90.00
_cell.angle_beta   90.00
_cell.angle_gamma   90.00
#
_symmetry.space_group_name_H-M   'P 1'
#
loop_
_entity.id
_entity.type
_entity.pdbx_description
1 polymer ?
#
loop_
_entity_poly.entity_id
_entity_poly.type
_entity_poly.pdbx_seq_one_letter_code
_entity_poly.pdbx_strand_id
1 'polypeptide(L)'
;MINNHTTVWGSYWNGGRWGYKCCKSFIKNSYCIGMKDPEALADLLNPTPGTSVPDTAIATEETKEEKEKQAESASSSSSSSSSSSSSSSSSSSSEDEDETKKTQLENKKVKKKMKNREKKRKSKNQRRKEKKEKAKQKALRAKEKAHLEAALRDIHAKSEDEDEHKDERKRGYNSKYDVKAPTEDEIDEWQRKRQRTDDPMMQFMSK
;
A
#
# COMPACT_ATOMS: atom_id res chain seq x y z
N MET A 1 -25.18 -17.85 28.84
CA MET A 1 -24.84 -17.87 30.28
C MET A 1 -23.33 -18.01 30.37
N ILE A 2 -22.62 -17.21 31.17
CA ILE A 2 -21.14 -17.19 31.22
C ILE A 2 -20.70 -17.62 32.62
N ASN A 3 -19.78 -18.59 32.71
CA ASN A 3 -19.13 -19.05 33.94
C ASN A 3 -20.12 -19.23 35.13
N ASN A 4 -21.25 -19.87 34.85
CA ASN A 4 -22.40 -20.11 35.75
C ASN A 4 -23.12 -18.89 36.35
N HIS A 5 -22.83 -17.66 35.91
CA HIS A 5 -23.59 -16.47 36.34
C HIS A 5 -24.98 -16.42 35.68
N THR A 6 -26.04 -16.28 36.50
CA THR A 6 -27.41 -16.05 35.99
C THR A 6 -27.65 -14.60 35.57
N THR A 7 -26.71 -13.69 35.85
CA THR A 7 -26.79 -12.26 35.55
C THR A 7 -25.52 -11.79 34.84
N VAL A 8 -25.63 -10.83 33.90
CA VAL A 8 -24.46 -10.28 33.19
C VAL A 8 -23.53 -9.45 34.10
N TRP A 9 -22.29 -9.27 33.68
CA TRP A 9 -21.35 -8.35 34.34
C TRP A 9 -21.87 -6.91 34.29
N GLY A 10 -21.78 -6.17 35.40
CA GLY A 10 -22.36 -4.82 35.53
C GLY A 10 -23.82 -4.81 35.99
N SER A 11 -24.41 -5.97 36.33
CA SER A 11 -25.75 -6.06 36.91
C SER A 11 -25.84 -5.67 38.40
N TYR A 12 -24.69 -5.46 39.05
CA TYR A 12 -24.55 -5.04 40.44
C TYR A 12 -23.50 -3.92 40.56
N TRP A 13 -23.76 -2.97 41.46
CA TRP A 13 -22.90 -1.83 41.78
C TRP A 13 -22.87 -1.62 43.28
N ASN A 14 -21.67 -1.55 43.87
CA ASN A 14 -21.47 -1.23 45.28
C ASN A 14 -20.03 -0.71 45.48
N GLY A 15 -19.82 0.24 46.39
CA GLY A 15 -18.48 0.74 46.76
C GLY A 15 -17.61 1.24 45.59
N GLY A 16 -18.22 1.79 44.54
CA GLY A 16 -17.49 2.23 43.33
C GLY A 16 -17.10 1.11 42.36
N ARG A 17 -17.60 -0.12 42.54
CA ARG A 17 -17.23 -1.31 41.76
C ARG A 17 -18.44 -1.97 41.12
N TRP A 18 -18.29 -2.35 39.84
CA TRP A 18 -19.26 -3.16 39.10
C TRP A 18 -19.03 -4.65 39.33
N GLY A 19 -20.10 -5.44 39.33
CA GLY A 19 -20.06 -6.88 39.57
C GLY A 19 -21.24 -7.67 39.00
N TYR A 20 -21.37 -8.92 39.42
CA TYR A 20 -22.47 -9.82 39.07
C TYR A 20 -23.54 -9.86 40.18
N LYS A 21 -24.80 -9.55 39.87
CA LYS A 21 -25.90 -9.55 40.86
C LYS A 21 -26.20 -10.93 41.47
N CYS A 22 -25.96 -12.02 40.75
CA CYS A 22 -26.26 -13.37 41.22
C CYS A 22 -25.36 -13.92 42.33
N CYS A 23 -24.22 -13.29 42.61
CA CYS A 23 -23.29 -13.69 43.68
C CYS A 23 -22.50 -12.51 44.28
N LYS A 24 -22.84 -11.27 43.91
CA LYS A 24 -22.20 -10.00 44.33
C LYS A 24 -20.68 -9.91 44.09
N SER A 25 -20.13 -10.77 43.22
CA SER A 25 -18.69 -10.80 42.86
C SER A 25 -18.27 -9.61 41.99
N PHE A 26 -17.15 -8.98 42.36
CA PHE A 26 -16.47 -7.91 41.62
C PHE A 26 -15.28 -8.41 40.78
N ILE A 27 -15.20 -9.71 40.46
CA ILE A 27 -14.14 -10.28 39.61
C ILE A 27 -14.73 -10.69 38.26
N LYS A 28 -14.37 -9.97 37.18
CA LYS A 28 -14.87 -10.24 35.83
C LYS A 28 -14.41 -11.62 35.34
N ASN A 29 -15.31 -12.37 34.72
CA ASN A 29 -15.11 -13.74 34.26
C ASN A 29 -14.77 -14.77 35.38
N SER A 30 -14.94 -14.44 36.67
CA SER A 30 -14.88 -15.47 37.73
C SER A 30 -15.97 -16.54 37.51
N TYR A 31 -15.80 -17.73 38.09
CA TYR A 31 -16.90 -18.70 38.14
C TYR A 31 -17.91 -18.31 39.23
N CYS A 32 -19.20 -18.55 38.99
CA CYS A 32 -20.24 -18.32 39.98
C CYS A 32 -20.29 -19.49 40.98
N ILE A 33 -20.00 -19.20 42.26
CA ILE A 33 -19.98 -20.19 43.36
C ILE A 33 -21.41 -20.53 43.84
N GLY A 34 -22.45 -19.91 43.28
CA GLY A 34 -23.86 -20.20 43.60
C GLY A 34 -24.35 -19.65 44.95
N MET A 35 -23.48 -18.99 45.72
CA MET A 35 -23.84 -18.26 46.94
C MET A 35 -24.77 -17.10 46.59
N LYS A 36 -26.08 -17.29 46.79
CA LYS A 36 -27.12 -16.33 46.38
C LYS A 36 -27.08 -15.02 47.17
N ASP A 37 -26.72 -15.08 48.46
CA ASP A 37 -26.53 -13.89 49.30
C ASP A 37 -25.32 -14.05 50.25
N PRO A 38 -24.17 -13.39 49.96
CA PRO A 38 -23.06 -13.34 50.90
C PRO A 38 -23.32 -12.44 52.12
N GLU A 39 -24.34 -11.58 52.09
CA GLU A 39 -24.74 -10.73 53.22
C GLU A 39 -25.21 -11.56 54.43
N ALA A 40 -25.89 -12.69 54.20
CA ALA A 40 -26.26 -13.65 55.25
C ALA A 40 -25.06 -14.41 55.86
N LEU A 41 -23.87 -14.25 55.28
CA LEU A 41 -22.60 -14.80 55.76
C LEU A 41 -21.69 -13.72 56.34
N ALA A 42 -21.77 -12.49 55.85
CA ALA A 42 -21.09 -11.32 56.43
C ALA A 42 -21.53 -11.05 57.88
N ASP A 43 -22.81 -11.25 58.20
CA ASP A 43 -23.35 -11.12 59.56
C ASP A 43 -22.81 -12.20 60.54
N LEU A 44 -22.32 -13.32 59.99
CA LEU A 44 -21.60 -14.38 60.72
C LEU A 44 -20.06 -14.24 60.63
N LEU A 45 -19.57 -13.29 59.83
CA LEU A 45 -18.16 -13.04 59.54
C LEU A 45 -17.72 -11.62 59.99
N ASN A 46 -18.18 -11.24 61.19
CA ASN A 46 -17.54 -10.22 62.02
C ASN A 46 -16.69 -10.87 63.15
N PRO A 47 -15.62 -11.64 62.86
CA PRO A 47 -14.65 -11.98 63.89
C PRO A 47 -13.92 -10.70 64.32
N THR A 48 -13.59 -10.60 65.60
CA THR A 48 -12.73 -9.54 66.13
C THR A 48 -11.35 -9.57 65.43
N PRO A 49 -10.71 -8.41 65.19
CA PRO A 49 -9.55 -8.33 64.31
C PRO A 49 -8.33 -9.04 64.89
N GLY A 50 -7.84 -10.09 64.20
CA GLY A 50 -6.58 -10.75 64.52
C GLY A 50 -6.21 -11.88 63.55
N THR A 51 -4.92 -11.95 63.18
CA THR A 51 -4.27 -12.95 62.27
C THR A 51 -4.21 -12.54 60.78
N SER A 52 -3.13 -12.96 60.10
CA SER A 52 -2.58 -12.36 58.88
C SER A 52 -2.40 -13.32 57.68
N VAL A 53 -2.22 -12.75 56.49
CA VAL A 53 -1.91 -13.43 55.20
C VAL A 53 -0.45 -13.89 55.08
N PRO A 54 -0.10 -14.66 54.02
CA PRO A 54 0.89 -14.14 53.06
C PRO A 54 0.66 -14.49 51.56
N ASP A 55 1.38 -13.77 50.67
CA ASP A 55 1.39 -13.89 49.20
C ASP A 55 2.45 -14.86 48.61
N THR A 56 2.42 -15.10 47.29
CA THR A 56 3.63 -15.37 46.45
C THR A 56 3.35 -15.20 44.93
N ALA A 57 4.39 -15.06 44.07
CA ALA A 57 4.24 -14.48 42.71
C ALA A 57 5.31 -14.89 41.64
N ILE A 58 4.96 -14.71 40.34
CA ILE A 58 5.76 -14.29 39.14
C ILE A 58 7.09 -15.02 38.74
N ALA A 59 7.25 -15.38 37.44
CA ALA A 59 8.51 -15.25 36.61
C ALA A 59 8.37 -15.72 35.12
N THR A 60 9.27 -15.28 34.22
CA THR A 60 9.38 -15.57 32.75
C THR A 60 10.80 -15.28 32.20
N GLU A 61 11.30 -15.88 31.10
CA GLU A 61 12.56 -15.45 30.40
C GLU A 61 12.78 -15.95 28.94
N GLU A 62 13.86 -15.50 28.24
CA GLU A 62 14.12 -15.56 26.75
C GLU A 62 15.57 -16.01 26.35
N THR A 63 15.95 -16.15 25.05
CA THR A 63 17.36 -16.02 24.47
C THR A 63 17.48 -16.08 22.90
N LYS A 64 18.71 -15.99 22.28
CA LYS A 64 19.00 -15.35 20.94
C LYS A 64 20.27 -15.84 20.12
N GLU A 65 20.35 -15.54 18.79
CA GLU A 65 21.52 -15.41 17.81
C GLU A 65 22.26 -16.67 17.23
N GLU A 66 23.05 -16.74 16.11
CA GLU A 66 23.55 -15.89 14.94
C GLU A 66 23.76 -16.85 13.66
N LYS A 67 24.49 -16.78 12.49
CA LYS A 67 25.45 -15.97 11.64
C LYS A 67 25.62 -16.65 10.21
N GLU A 68 26.44 -16.37 9.14
CA GLU A 68 27.36 -15.27 8.66
C GLU A 68 27.33 -14.98 7.09
N LYS A 69 28.27 -15.44 6.21
CA LYS A 69 28.56 -14.83 4.84
C LYS A 69 29.23 -15.72 3.73
N GLN A 70 29.02 -15.35 2.43
CA GLN A 70 30.00 -15.07 1.30
C GLN A 70 29.27 -15.07 -0.09
N ALA A 71 29.51 -14.22 -1.12
CA ALA A 71 30.67 -13.88 -2.00
C ALA A 71 30.99 -14.94 -3.09
N GLU A 72 31.27 -14.67 -4.40
CA GLU A 72 31.31 -13.46 -5.28
C GLU A 72 30.87 -13.82 -6.76
N SER A 73 31.24 -13.30 -7.96
CA SER A 73 32.34 -12.49 -8.58
C SER A 73 31.87 -11.62 -9.81
N ALA A 74 32.66 -11.40 -10.90
CA ALA A 74 32.39 -10.48 -12.04
C ALA A 74 33.11 -10.78 -13.41
N SER A 75 33.08 -9.82 -14.38
CA SER A 75 33.67 -9.78 -15.77
C SER A 75 32.75 -10.27 -16.93
N SER A 76 32.93 -9.93 -18.23
CA SER A 76 34.01 -9.25 -19.00
C SER A 76 33.43 -8.48 -20.25
N SER A 77 33.79 -7.21 -20.54
CA SER A 77 34.75 -6.69 -21.59
C SER A 77 34.58 -7.19 -23.05
N SER A 78 34.80 -6.43 -24.15
CA SER A 78 35.06 -4.99 -24.42
C SER A 78 35.20 -4.71 -25.96
N SER A 79 35.41 -3.43 -26.35
CA SER A 79 36.24 -2.95 -27.52
C SER A 79 35.89 -3.29 -29.00
N SER A 80 36.25 -2.51 -30.03
CA SER A 80 36.61 -1.07 -30.17
C SER A 80 36.77 -0.60 -31.64
N SER A 81 36.49 0.69 -31.91
CA SER A 81 37.16 1.63 -32.87
C SER A 81 37.70 1.21 -34.26
N SER A 82 37.12 1.84 -35.32
CA SER A 82 37.76 2.58 -36.45
C SER A 82 39.22 2.28 -36.91
N SER A 83 39.54 2.32 -38.22
CA SER A 83 39.84 3.59 -38.94
C SER A 83 40.19 3.44 -40.47
N SER A 84 40.54 4.59 -41.10
CA SER A 84 41.29 4.91 -42.37
C SER A 84 42.04 3.83 -43.19
N SER A 85 42.40 4.02 -44.48
CA SER A 85 42.13 5.06 -45.54
C SER A 85 42.79 4.69 -46.91
N SER A 86 42.71 5.59 -47.91
CA SER A 86 43.41 5.58 -49.24
C SER A 86 42.90 4.52 -50.25
N SER A 87 43.07 4.62 -51.59
CA SER A 87 43.47 5.69 -52.55
C SER A 87 42.60 5.49 -53.84
N SER A 88 42.68 6.16 -55.00
CA SER A 88 43.75 6.83 -55.75
C SER A 88 43.20 7.81 -56.82
N SER A 89 44.06 8.32 -57.72
CA SER A 89 43.80 9.41 -58.69
C SER A 89 43.81 9.00 -60.17
N SER A 90 43.07 9.70 -61.03
CA SER A 90 43.37 9.86 -62.46
C SER A 90 42.65 11.10 -63.07
N SER A 91 43.08 11.55 -64.24
CA SER A 91 42.64 12.78 -64.93
C SER A 91 42.38 12.55 -66.42
N SER A 92 41.51 13.36 -67.06
CA SER A 92 41.76 14.04 -68.35
C SER A 92 40.51 14.74 -68.94
N SER A 93 40.72 15.94 -69.52
CA SER A 93 40.04 16.60 -70.65
C SER A 93 38.51 16.50 -70.86
N SER A 94 37.82 17.65 -70.74
CA SER A 94 36.97 18.29 -71.79
C SER A 94 36.11 19.41 -71.17
N GLU A 95 36.28 20.66 -71.63
CA GLU A 95 35.75 21.84 -70.91
C GLU A 95 34.22 22.04 -71.05
N ASP A 96 33.62 21.70 -72.20
CA ASP A 96 32.15 21.68 -72.39
C ASP A 96 31.45 20.58 -71.56
N GLU A 97 32.12 19.45 -71.38
CA GLU A 97 31.60 18.32 -70.61
C GLU A 97 31.56 18.60 -69.10
N ASP A 98 32.43 19.46 -68.58
CA ASP A 98 32.48 19.76 -67.14
C ASP A 98 31.35 20.70 -66.69
N GLU A 99 30.97 21.70 -67.51
CA GLU A 99 29.79 22.56 -67.27
C GLU A 99 28.49 21.74 -67.16
N THR A 100 28.27 20.77 -68.06
CA THR A 100 27.07 19.92 -68.03
C THR A 100 27.08 18.96 -66.83
N LYS A 101 28.25 18.43 -66.44
CA LYS A 101 28.40 17.58 -65.23
C LYS A 101 28.19 18.39 -63.96
N LYS A 102 28.75 19.60 -63.87
CA LYS A 102 28.62 20.56 -62.77
C LYS A 102 27.16 20.98 -62.57
N THR A 103 26.46 21.42 -63.62
CA THR A 103 25.02 21.77 -63.56
C THR A 103 24.13 20.56 -63.22
N GLN A 104 24.43 19.36 -63.71
CA GLN A 104 23.76 18.14 -63.26
C GLN A 104 24.00 17.83 -61.77
N LEU A 105 25.22 18.03 -61.27
CA LEU A 105 25.57 17.84 -59.86
C LEU A 105 24.87 18.87 -58.98
N GLU A 106 24.72 20.12 -59.42
CA GLU A 106 23.94 21.14 -58.72
C GLU A 106 22.45 20.80 -58.69
N ASN A 107 21.85 20.38 -59.82
CA ASN A 107 20.47 19.90 -59.85
C ASN A 107 20.27 18.68 -58.92
N LYS A 108 21.23 17.74 -58.85
CA LYS A 108 21.23 16.63 -57.88
C LYS A 108 21.32 17.15 -56.43
N LYS A 109 22.18 18.14 -56.12
CA LYS A 109 22.29 18.79 -54.80
C LYS A 109 20.98 19.49 -54.40
N VAL A 110 20.36 20.26 -55.30
CA VAL A 110 19.07 20.96 -55.09
C VAL A 110 17.93 19.97 -54.85
N LYS A 111 17.80 18.92 -55.67
CA LYS A 111 16.79 17.85 -55.50
C LYS A 111 16.96 17.11 -54.16
N LYS A 112 18.20 16.86 -53.72
CA LYS A 112 18.52 16.31 -52.38
C LYS A 112 18.14 17.28 -51.25
N LYS A 113 18.43 18.58 -51.39
CA LYS A 113 18.07 19.65 -50.43
C LYS A 113 16.55 19.79 -50.28
N MET A 114 15.81 19.74 -51.39
CA MET A 114 14.34 19.77 -51.41
C MET A 114 13.73 18.54 -50.71
N LYS A 115 14.15 17.32 -51.09
CA LYS A 115 13.67 16.06 -50.47
C LYS A 115 13.93 16.01 -48.97
N ASN A 116 15.06 16.57 -48.50
CA ASN A 116 15.36 16.70 -47.07
C ASN A 116 14.45 17.72 -46.37
N ARG A 117 14.23 18.91 -46.96
CA ARG A 117 13.30 19.93 -46.44
C ARG A 117 11.87 19.37 -46.30
N GLU A 118 11.44 18.57 -47.27
CA GLU A 118 10.13 17.92 -47.24
C GLU A 118 10.02 16.85 -46.14
N LYS A 119 11.00 15.94 -46.00
CA LYS A 119 11.07 14.97 -44.88
C LYS A 119 10.98 15.69 -43.53
N LYS A 120 11.73 16.79 -43.35
CA LYS A 120 11.70 17.60 -42.12
C LYS A 120 10.34 18.27 -41.87
N ARG A 121 9.60 18.68 -42.92
CA ARG A 121 8.20 19.17 -42.80
C ARG A 121 7.24 18.04 -42.40
N LYS A 122 7.32 16.87 -43.03
CA LYS A 122 6.46 15.71 -42.72
C LYS A 122 6.64 15.24 -41.27
N SER A 123 7.88 15.02 -40.83
CA SER A 123 8.21 14.67 -39.44
C SER A 123 7.73 15.73 -38.42
N LYS A 124 7.95 17.03 -38.69
CA LYS A 124 7.47 18.12 -37.81
C LYS A 124 5.93 18.19 -37.73
N ASN A 125 5.22 17.78 -38.78
CA ASN A 125 3.76 17.73 -38.78
C ASN A 125 3.23 16.50 -38.01
N GLN A 126 3.86 15.33 -38.20
CA GLN A 126 3.57 14.11 -37.45
C GLN A 126 3.72 14.33 -35.93
N ARG A 127 4.88 14.84 -35.47
CA ARG A 127 5.13 15.15 -34.05
C ARG A 127 4.15 16.19 -33.46
N ARG A 128 3.55 17.04 -34.31
CA ARG A 128 2.46 17.96 -33.92
C ARG A 128 1.11 17.25 -33.78
N LYS A 129 0.78 16.29 -34.66
CA LYS A 129 -0.42 15.45 -34.53
C LYS A 129 -0.36 14.61 -33.25
N GLU A 130 0.73 13.87 -33.05
CA GLU A 130 0.97 13.04 -31.86
C GLU A 130 0.87 13.85 -30.55
N LYS A 131 1.47 15.06 -30.50
CA LYS A 131 1.33 15.94 -29.32
C LYS A 131 -0.11 16.43 -29.11
N LYS A 132 -0.86 16.72 -30.18
CA LYS A 132 -2.28 17.15 -30.09
C LYS A 132 -3.18 16.00 -29.63
N GLU A 133 -2.89 14.78 -30.07
CA GLU A 133 -3.60 13.55 -29.66
C GLU A 133 -3.32 13.20 -28.21
N LYS A 134 -2.05 13.15 -27.78
CA LYS A 134 -1.69 12.92 -26.36
C LYS A 134 -2.27 13.99 -25.44
N ALA A 135 -2.38 15.24 -25.90
CA ALA A 135 -3.07 16.31 -25.17
C ALA A 135 -4.59 16.08 -25.08
N LYS A 136 -5.26 15.67 -26.17
CA LYS A 136 -6.68 15.26 -26.14
C LYS A 136 -6.90 14.10 -25.17
N GLN A 137 -6.10 13.05 -25.24
CA GLN A 137 -6.23 11.86 -24.38
C GLN A 137 -6.02 12.21 -22.90
N LYS A 138 -5.04 13.06 -22.57
CA LYS A 138 -4.87 13.58 -21.20
C LYS A 138 -6.08 14.41 -20.75
N ALA A 139 -6.64 15.26 -21.62
CA ALA A 139 -7.81 16.06 -21.29
C ALA A 139 -9.09 15.22 -21.10
N LEU A 140 -9.26 14.15 -21.87
CA LEU A 140 -10.37 13.19 -21.69
C LEU A 140 -10.25 12.47 -20.33
N ARG A 141 -9.09 11.87 -20.02
CA ARG A 141 -8.83 11.22 -18.73
C ARG A 141 -8.96 12.18 -17.53
N ALA A 142 -8.63 13.47 -17.71
CA ALA A 142 -8.81 14.49 -16.67
C ALA A 142 -10.30 14.79 -16.42
N LYS A 143 -11.13 14.87 -17.46
CA LYS A 143 -12.60 15.02 -17.34
C LYS A 143 -13.24 13.79 -16.71
N GLU A 144 -12.84 12.61 -17.15
CA GLU A 144 -13.27 11.31 -16.63
C GLU A 144 -12.96 11.17 -15.13
N LYS A 145 -11.71 11.47 -14.72
CA LYS A 145 -11.37 11.52 -13.28
C LYS A 145 -12.22 12.54 -12.54
N ALA A 146 -12.35 13.77 -13.04
CA ALA A 146 -13.12 14.82 -12.37
C ALA A 146 -14.61 14.44 -12.21
N HIS A 147 -15.20 13.73 -13.17
CA HIS A 147 -16.57 13.22 -13.08
C HIS A 147 -16.70 12.13 -11.99
N LEU A 148 -15.77 11.16 -11.95
CA LEU A 148 -15.74 10.14 -10.89
C LEU A 148 -15.51 10.77 -9.50
N GLU A 149 -14.63 11.76 -9.41
CA GLU A 149 -14.31 12.49 -8.17
C GLU A 149 -15.47 13.39 -7.70
N ALA A 150 -16.34 13.85 -8.61
CA ALA A 150 -17.58 14.52 -8.26
C ALA A 150 -18.63 13.52 -7.77
N ALA A 151 -18.86 12.43 -8.51
CA ALA A 151 -19.81 11.38 -8.11
C ALA A 151 -19.47 10.77 -6.73
N LEU A 152 -18.18 10.61 -6.40
CA LEU A 152 -17.75 10.15 -5.08
C LEU A 152 -18.03 11.19 -3.98
N ARG A 153 -17.89 12.50 -4.25
CA ARG A 153 -18.32 13.55 -3.30
C ARG A 153 -19.83 13.56 -3.11
N ASP A 154 -20.61 13.41 -4.18
CA ASP A 154 -22.07 13.36 -4.11
C ASP A 154 -22.59 12.14 -3.34
N ILE A 155 -21.84 11.04 -3.31
CA ILE A 155 -22.12 9.87 -2.46
C ILE A 155 -21.71 10.15 -1.01
N HIS A 156 -20.52 10.71 -0.79
CA HIS A 156 -20.00 11.00 0.55
C HIS A 156 -20.88 12.01 1.30
N ALA A 157 -21.22 13.14 0.66
CA ALA A 157 -22.11 14.15 1.21
C ALA A 157 -23.47 13.56 1.59
N LYS A 158 -24.08 12.73 0.72
CA LYS A 158 -25.34 12.05 1.06
C LYS A 158 -25.21 11.09 2.23
N SER A 159 -24.07 10.42 2.41
CA SER A 159 -23.84 9.58 3.59
C SER A 159 -23.58 10.39 4.86
N GLU A 160 -23.01 11.60 4.75
CA GLU A 160 -22.84 12.54 5.85
C GLU A 160 -24.19 13.15 6.27
N ASP A 161 -24.96 13.71 5.31
CA ASP A 161 -26.34 14.21 5.51
C ASP A 161 -27.23 13.16 6.18
N GLU A 162 -27.19 11.92 5.68
CA GLU A 162 -27.94 10.79 6.22
C GLU A 162 -27.54 10.46 7.67
N ASP A 163 -26.26 10.56 8.04
CA ASP A 163 -25.77 10.22 9.38
C ASP A 163 -25.88 11.39 10.38
N GLU A 164 -25.90 12.64 9.92
CA GLU A 164 -26.24 13.82 10.73
C GLU A 164 -27.74 13.87 11.06
N HIS A 165 -28.61 13.46 10.12
CA HIS A 165 -30.07 13.45 10.35
C HIS A 165 -30.56 12.26 11.19
N LYS A 166 -29.69 11.31 11.54
CA LYS A 166 -29.99 10.19 12.45
C LYS A 166 -29.61 10.53 13.89
N ASP A 167 -30.62 10.96 14.65
CA ASP A 167 -30.64 11.01 16.14
C ASP A 167 -29.76 9.91 16.75
N GLU A 168 -28.77 10.27 17.57
CA GLU A 168 -27.70 9.38 18.04
C GLU A 168 -28.25 8.08 18.65
N ARG A 169 -29.42 8.15 19.30
CA ARG A 169 -30.11 7.02 19.95
C ARG A 169 -30.73 6.03 18.95
N LYS A 170 -30.80 6.40 17.66
CA LYS A 170 -31.24 5.59 16.51
C LYS A 170 -30.10 5.19 15.58
N ARG A 171 -28.91 5.78 15.71
CA ARG A 171 -27.74 5.42 14.89
C ARG A 171 -27.40 3.95 15.17
N GLY A 172 -27.37 3.13 14.12
CA GLY A 172 -27.36 1.68 14.26
C GLY A 172 -26.12 1.17 15.00
N TYR A 173 -26.31 0.48 16.12
CA TYR A 173 -25.21 -0.17 16.81
C TYR A 173 -24.54 -1.18 15.87
N ASN A 174 -23.26 -0.95 15.55
CA ASN A 174 -22.43 -1.84 14.72
C ASN A 174 -22.00 -3.09 15.51
N SER A 175 -23.02 -3.81 16.00
CA SER A 175 -23.00 -4.93 16.93
C SER A 175 -22.80 -6.29 16.24
N LYS A 176 -22.77 -6.28 14.91
CA LYS A 176 -22.49 -7.43 14.04
C LYS A 176 -21.56 -7.00 12.90
N TYR A 177 -20.29 -6.83 13.22
CA TYR A 177 -19.26 -7.11 12.23
C TYR A 177 -19.24 -8.63 12.04
N ASP A 178 -19.90 -9.12 11.00
CA ASP A 178 -19.59 -10.47 10.51
C ASP A 178 -18.12 -10.48 10.12
N VAL A 179 -17.31 -11.33 10.78
CA VAL A 179 -15.88 -11.47 10.50
C VAL A 179 -15.73 -12.23 9.19
N LYS A 180 -15.99 -11.52 8.09
CA LYS A 180 -15.81 -12.00 6.73
C LYS A 180 -14.34 -12.36 6.58
N ALA A 181 -14.05 -13.61 6.21
CA ALA A 181 -12.70 -14.02 5.90
C ALA A 181 -12.12 -13.06 4.83
N PRO A 182 -10.89 -12.55 5.00
CA PRO A 182 -10.27 -11.66 4.01
C PRO A 182 -10.36 -12.27 2.61
N THR A 183 -10.69 -11.44 1.63
CA THR A 183 -10.82 -11.87 0.24
C THR A 183 -9.47 -12.32 -0.33
N GLU A 184 -9.49 -13.12 -1.38
CA GLU A 184 -8.27 -13.67 -1.99
C GLU A 184 -7.29 -12.56 -2.39
N ASP A 185 -7.77 -11.45 -2.96
CA ASP A 185 -6.97 -10.25 -3.26
C ASP A 185 -6.33 -9.60 -2.02
N GLU A 186 -7.04 -9.52 -0.89
CA GLU A 186 -6.53 -8.98 0.37
C GLU A 186 -5.47 -9.90 1.01
N ILE A 187 -5.67 -11.23 0.91
CA ILE A 187 -4.71 -12.25 1.31
C ILE A 187 -3.44 -12.14 0.44
N ASP A 188 -3.60 -11.98 -0.86
CA ASP A 188 -2.48 -11.87 -1.80
C ASP A 188 -1.71 -10.55 -1.62
N GLU A 189 -2.41 -9.43 -1.39
CA GLU A 189 -1.76 -8.18 -0.99
C GLU A 189 -1.00 -8.30 0.32
N TRP A 190 -1.55 -8.98 1.34
CA TRP A 190 -0.85 -9.23 2.60
C TRP A 190 0.39 -10.10 2.39
N GLN A 191 0.30 -11.17 1.59
CA GLN A 191 1.44 -12.03 1.26
C GLN A 191 2.54 -11.28 0.49
N ARG A 192 2.19 -10.34 -0.39
CA ARG A 192 3.15 -9.49 -1.12
C ARG A 192 3.79 -8.41 -0.23
N LYS A 193 3.06 -7.91 0.79
CA LYS A 193 3.52 -6.86 1.72
C LYS A 193 4.24 -7.40 2.96
N ARG A 194 4.04 -8.68 3.31
CA ARG A 194 4.66 -9.32 4.47
C ARG A 194 6.18 -9.43 4.29
N GLN A 195 6.93 -8.73 5.16
CA GLN A 195 8.36 -8.95 5.31
C GLN A 195 8.65 -10.39 5.74
N ARG A 196 9.54 -11.06 5.02
CA ARG A 196 9.98 -12.43 5.28
C ARG A 196 11.32 -12.38 6.02
N THR A 197 11.28 -12.54 7.34
CA THR A 197 12.49 -12.50 8.21
C THR A 197 13.55 -13.51 7.80
N ASP A 198 13.11 -14.62 7.22
CA ASP A 198 13.93 -15.78 6.87
C ASP A 198 14.41 -15.73 5.40
N ASP A 199 14.16 -14.62 4.71
CA ASP A 199 14.60 -14.39 3.33
C ASP A 199 16.07 -13.91 3.32
N PRO A 200 17.01 -14.67 2.73
CA PRO A 200 18.43 -14.30 2.71
C PRO A 200 18.70 -13.00 1.91
N MET A 201 17.75 -12.53 1.09
CA MET A 201 17.87 -11.22 0.44
C MET A 201 17.57 -10.04 1.39
N MET A 202 16.89 -10.25 2.53
CA MET A 202 16.51 -9.17 3.46
C MET A 202 17.73 -8.37 3.95
N GLN A 203 18.84 -9.04 4.25
CA GLN A 203 20.10 -8.41 4.68
C GLN A 203 20.69 -7.43 3.65
N PHE A 204 20.29 -7.52 2.39
CA PHE A 204 20.73 -6.64 1.31
C PHE A 204 19.76 -5.49 1.01
N MET A 205 18.54 -5.55 1.55
CA MET A 205 17.49 -4.54 1.35
C MET A 205 17.46 -3.45 2.45
N SER A 206 18.01 -3.73 3.62
CA SER A 206 18.11 -2.79 4.75
C SER A 206 19.47 -2.07 4.75
N LYS A 207 19.61 -1.01 3.95
CA LYS A 207 20.90 -0.34 3.71
C LYS A 207 20.76 1.16 3.40
#